data_AF-A0A1V1RI02-F1
#
_entry.id   AF-A0A1V1RI02-F1
#
_cell.length_a   1.000
_cell.length_b   1.000
_cell.length_c   1.000
_cell.angle_alpha   90.00
_cell.angle_beta   90.00
_cell.angle_gamma   90.00
#
_symmetry.space_group_name_H-M   'P 1'
#
loop_
_entity.id
_entity.type
_entity.pdbx_description
1 polymer ?
#
loop_
_entity_poly.entity_id
_entity_poly.type
_entity_poly.pdbx_seq_one_letter_code
_entity_poly.pdbx_strand_id
1 'polypeptide(L)'
;MGSSATAVIDRIVAMRTAATTIENADGASGDVREVIDSIRAAYHRDWTRQKLTFAREFLSRTWAGIPLPVLSVCGHGTQEIRYSAYLAYFLDGSKPHGLGTRYLDALLAFLRITGIDTYQAIVETEKWLGQIPGKSKPVSCYCDVVITCGDLVLFIENKIKSGESASPNSEASQLRRYDEAIRGNPLFANKELVRIFLTPGGRESSRSPNWRGVSYGDLIGVGIGVLRDGGLSTTARENLKRFLIDLSLGPLDRAEDEIQTMVELAQAATGSGAHFTDRLRFDQAVGRNSLLVNLLMEG
;
A
#
# COMPACT_ATOMS: atom_id res chain seq x y z
N MET A 1 -8.22 7.63 -11.43
CA MET A 1 -8.37 9.04 -11.01
C MET A 1 -7.06 9.57 -10.39
N GLY A 2 -5.95 9.54 -11.13
CA GLY A 2 -4.59 9.80 -10.61
C GLY A 2 -4.01 11.17 -11.02
N SER A 3 -4.75 12.26 -10.83
CA SER A 3 -4.32 13.61 -11.26
C SER A 3 -4.66 14.71 -10.24
N SER A 4 -4.61 14.43 -8.93
CA SER A 4 -5.18 15.36 -7.94
C SER A 4 -4.17 16.28 -7.24
N ALA A 5 -2.92 15.86 -7.00
CA ALA A 5 -1.98 16.69 -6.23
C ALA A 5 -1.10 17.56 -7.14
N THR A 6 -0.50 16.95 -8.17
CA THR A 6 0.34 17.65 -9.14
C THR A 6 -0.46 18.70 -9.89
N ALA A 7 -1.68 18.37 -10.35
CA ALA A 7 -2.53 19.33 -11.05
C ALA A 7 -2.99 20.52 -10.17
N VAL A 8 -3.12 20.32 -8.84
CA VAL A 8 -3.43 21.41 -7.90
C VAL A 8 -2.20 22.27 -7.64
N ILE A 9 -1.02 21.66 -7.48
CA ILE A 9 0.25 22.39 -7.36
C ILE A 9 0.54 23.16 -8.64
N ASP A 10 0.38 22.55 -9.82
CA ASP A 10 0.58 23.18 -11.12
C ASP A 10 -0.42 24.32 -11.34
N ARG A 11 -1.66 24.20 -10.85
CA ARG A 11 -2.62 25.31 -10.82
C ARG A 11 -2.21 26.41 -9.87
N ILE A 12 -1.74 26.09 -8.67
CA ILE A 12 -1.27 27.09 -7.69
C ILE A 12 -0.03 27.81 -8.24
N VAL A 13 0.88 27.08 -8.90
CA VAL A 13 2.06 27.64 -9.56
C VAL A 13 1.63 28.52 -10.73
N ALA A 14 0.75 28.05 -11.63
CA ALA A 14 0.23 28.85 -12.74
C ALA A 14 -0.53 30.11 -12.27
N MET A 15 -1.29 30.00 -11.17
CA MET A 15 -1.97 31.14 -10.56
C MET A 15 -0.99 32.11 -9.89
N ARG A 16 0.10 31.62 -9.28
CA ARG A 16 1.21 32.47 -8.81
C ARG A 16 1.89 33.16 -9.97
N THR A 17 2.23 32.46 -11.05
CA THR A 17 2.87 33.05 -12.23
C THR A 17 1.98 34.10 -12.88
N ALA A 18 0.67 33.87 -12.94
CA ALA A 18 -0.30 34.88 -13.37
C ALA A 18 -0.33 36.10 -12.43
N ALA A 19 -0.29 35.91 -11.11
CA ALA A 19 -0.21 37.01 -10.14
C ALA A 19 1.11 37.79 -10.25
N THR A 20 2.25 37.12 -10.47
CA THR A 20 3.55 37.78 -10.68
C THR A 20 3.63 38.49 -12.03
N THR A 21 2.88 38.03 -13.04
CA THR A 21 2.74 38.72 -14.32
C THR A 21 1.89 39.99 -14.17
N ILE A 22 0.91 40.00 -13.25
CA ILE A 22 0.12 41.18 -12.88
C ILE A 22 0.98 42.19 -12.09
N GLU A 23 1.89 41.74 -11.21
CA GLU A 23 2.81 42.63 -10.48
C GLU A 23 3.83 43.36 -11.38
N ASN A 24 4.15 42.81 -12.56
CA ASN A 24 5.07 43.42 -13.52
C ASN A 24 4.39 44.31 -14.57
N ALA A 25 3.05 44.37 -14.59
CA ALA A 25 2.27 45.25 -15.45
C ALA A 25 1.71 46.41 -14.61
N ASP A 26 2.44 47.53 -14.60
CA ASP A 26 2.11 48.86 -14.07
C ASP A 26 0.74 49.04 -13.34
N GLY A 27 0.83 49.44 -12.07
CA GLY A 27 -0.10 50.42 -11.49
C GLY A 27 -1.30 49.91 -10.69
N ALA A 28 -1.44 48.61 -10.43
CA ALA A 28 -2.45 48.11 -9.52
C ALA A 28 -1.79 47.52 -8.27
N SER A 29 -1.56 48.35 -7.24
CA SER A 29 -1.39 47.83 -5.88
C SER A 29 -2.73 47.30 -5.39
N GLY A 30 -3.23 46.22 -6.00
CA GLY A 30 -4.31 45.45 -5.40
C GLY A 30 -3.83 45.02 -4.03
N ASP A 31 -4.58 45.35 -2.99
CA ASP A 31 -4.25 44.96 -1.63
C ASP A 31 -4.04 43.44 -1.64
N VAL A 32 -2.86 42.98 -1.23
CA VAL A 32 -2.51 41.55 -1.16
C VAL A 32 -3.60 40.77 -0.44
N ARG A 33 -4.32 41.41 0.49
CA ARG A 33 -5.50 40.85 1.16
C ARG A 33 -6.64 40.54 0.20
N GLU A 34 -6.99 41.45 -0.71
CA GLU A 34 -8.04 41.23 -1.71
C GLU A 34 -7.71 40.06 -2.64
N VAL A 35 -6.44 39.92 -3.03
CA VAL A 35 -5.98 38.78 -3.84
C VAL A 35 -6.11 37.47 -3.06
N ILE A 36 -5.66 37.44 -1.80
CA ILE A 36 -5.79 36.26 -0.93
C ILE A 36 -7.26 35.87 -0.72
N ASP A 37 -8.14 36.84 -0.49
CA ASP A 37 -9.55 36.60 -0.27
C ASP A 37 -10.26 36.11 -1.54
N SER A 38 -9.87 36.65 -2.71
CA SER A 38 -10.33 36.16 -4.01
C SER A 38 -9.93 34.70 -4.25
N ILE A 39 -8.67 34.33 -3.94
CA ILE A 39 -8.16 32.96 -4.05
C ILE A 39 -8.95 32.02 -3.13
N ARG A 40 -9.16 32.40 -1.86
CA ARG A 40 -9.94 31.61 -0.89
C ARG A 40 -11.38 31.42 -1.35
N ALA A 41 -12.03 32.47 -1.83
CA ALA A 41 -13.39 32.40 -2.34
C ALA A 41 -13.50 31.50 -3.57
N ALA A 42 -12.53 31.58 -4.49
CA ALA A 42 -12.46 30.71 -5.66
C ALA A 42 -12.28 29.23 -5.26
N TYR A 43 -11.36 28.96 -4.33
CA TYR A 43 -11.16 27.62 -3.78
C TYR A 43 -12.44 27.07 -3.14
N HIS A 44 -13.14 27.86 -2.32
CA HIS A 44 -14.40 27.45 -1.71
C HIS A 44 -15.44 27.06 -2.75
N ARG A 45 -15.64 27.87 -3.79
CA ARG A 45 -16.59 27.57 -4.86
C ARG A 45 -16.23 26.28 -5.58
N ASP A 46 -14.96 26.10 -5.93
CA ASP A 46 -14.52 24.90 -6.66
C ASP A 46 -14.63 23.64 -5.80
N TRP A 47 -14.22 23.73 -4.54
CA TRP A 47 -14.33 22.63 -3.58
C TRP A 47 -15.79 22.22 -3.37
N THR A 48 -16.70 23.19 -3.18
CA THR A 48 -18.14 22.91 -3.04
C THR A 48 -18.68 22.18 -4.27
N ARG A 49 -18.24 22.57 -5.48
CA ARG A 49 -18.71 21.96 -6.73
C ARG A 49 -18.16 20.55 -6.95
N GLN A 50 -16.89 20.31 -6.62
CA GLN A 50 -16.20 19.07 -7.01
C GLN A 50 -16.03 18.05 -5.89
N LYS A 51 -15.93 18.51 -4.64
CA LYS A 51 -15.46 17.69 -3.51
C LYS A 51 -16.51 17.52 -2.41
N LEU A 52 -17.52 18.37 -2.34
CA LEU A 52 -18.57 18.27 -1.31
C LEU A 52 -19.29 16.92 -1.33
N THR A 53 -19.66 16.44 -2.51
CA THR A 53 -20.32 15.13 -2.67
C THR A 53 -19.42 14.01 -2.15
N PHE A 54 -18.15 14.02 -2.56
CA PHE A 54 -17.16 13.06 -2.10
C PHE A 54 -16.99 13.08 -0.57
N ALA A 55 -16.86 14.26 0.04
CA ALA A 55 -16.71 14.39 1.50
C ALA A 55 -17.93 13.88 2.26
N ARG A 56 -19.15 14.14 1.74
CA ARG A 56 -20.39 13.60 2.33
C ARG A 56 -20.51 12.09 2.17
N GLU A 57 -20.12 11.56 1.03
CA GLU A 57 -20.11 10.12 0.80
C GLU A 57 -19.09 9.43 1.70
N PHE A 58 -17.88 10.00 1.83
CA PHE A 58 -16.87 9.54 2.78
C PHE A 58 -17.44 9.45 4.20
N LEU A 59 -18.06 10.54 4.68
CA LEU A 59 -18.72 10.56 5.99
C LEU A 59 -19.80 9.49 6.12
N SER A 60 -20.64 9.32 5.10
CA SER A 60 -21.70 8.32 5.10
C SER A 60 -21.14 6.89 5.19
N ARG A 61 -20.04 6.60 4.49
CA ARG A 61 -19.42 5.27 4.48
C ARG A 61 -18.67 4.97 5.77
N THR A 62 -18.07 5.98 6.39
CA THR A 62 -17.36 5.83 7.67
C THR A 62 -18.28 5.91 8.90
N TRP A 63 -19.49 6.45 8.75
CA TRP A 63 -20.44 6.64 9.87
C TRP A 63 -20.82 5.31 10.55
N ALA A 64 -21.00 4.25 9.77
CA ALA A 64 -21.33 2.92 10.29
C ALA A 64 -20.11 2.19 10.88
N GLY A 65 -18.95 2.85 10.92
CA GLY A 65 -17.66 2.25 11.25
C GLY A 65 -16.90 1.82 9.99
N ILE A 66 -15.60 1.63 10.15
CA ILE A 66 -14.73 1.03 9.13
C ILE A 66 -14.66 -0.49 9.34
N PRO A 67 -14.42 -1.29 8.29
CA PRO A 67 -14.13 -2.70 8.47
C PRO A 67 -12.97 -2.89 9.45
N LEU A 68 -13.19 -3.72 10.47
CA LEU A 68 -12.20 -4.00 11.51
C LEU A 68 -10.95 -4.65 10.87
N PRO A 69 -9.77 -4.03 10.97
CA PRO A 69 -8.52 -4.63 10.51
C PRO A 69 -8.15 -5.77 11.48
N VAL A 70 -8.06 -6.98 10.95
CA VAL A 70 -7.93 -8.22 11.75
C VAL A 70 -6.61 -8.25 12.49
N LEU A 71 -5.53 -7.79 11.85
CA LEU A 71 -4.19 -7.86 12.43
C LEU A 71 -3.89 -6.68 13.36
N SER A 72 -4.54 -5.53 13.17
CA SER A 72 -4.39 -4.37 14.07
C SER A 72 -4.85 -4.68 15.50
N VAL A 73 -5.89 -5.51 15.66
CA VAL A 73 -6.39 -5.91 17.00
C VAL A 73 -5.44 -6.88 17.71
N CYS A 74 -4.59 -7.59 16.96
CA CYS A 74 -3.79 -8.69 17.48
C CYS A 74 -2.45 -8.22 18.14
N GLY A 75 -2.16 -6.92 18.21
CA GLY A 75 -1.02 -6.35 18.94
C GLY A 75 0.37 -6.57 18.29
N HIS A 76 1.43 -6.15 18.98
CA HIS A 76 2.72 -5.78 18.34
C HIS A 76 3.83 -6.84 18.27
N GLY A 77 3.80 -7.90 19.08
CA GLY A 77 5.00 -8.71 19.37
C GLY A 77 5.44 -9.74 18.30
N THR A 78 4.59 -10.10 17.34
CA THR A 78 4.88 -11.09 16.28
C THR A 78 4.22 -10.71 14.94
N GLN A 79 4.31 -9.41 14.59
CA GLN A 79 3.60 -8.87 13.42
C GLN A 79 4.12 -9.46 12.10
N GLU A 80 5.43 -9.59 11.89
CA GLU A 80 5.98 -10.07 10.60
C GLU A 80 5.44 -11.47 10.23
N ILE A 81 5.50 -12.44 11.14
CA ILE A 81 4.99 -13.81 10.89
C ILE A 81 3.48 -13.80 10.60
N ARG A 82 2.69 -13.06 11.38
CA ARG A 82 1.23 -13.02 11.21
C ARG A 82 0.82 -12.32 9.91
N TYR A 83 1.47 -11.23 9.54
CA TYR A 83 1.25 -10.55 8.27
C TYR A 83 1.67 -11.42 7.09
N SER A 84 2.78 -12.15 7.20
CA SER A 84 3.21 -13.10 6.17
C SER A 84 2.22 -14.26 6.01
N ALA A 85 1.72 -14.83 7.10
CA ALA A 85 0.69 -15.85 7.06
C ALA A 85 -0.63 -15.33 6.47
N TYR A 86 -1.00 -14.08 6.78
CA TYR A 86 -2.21 -13.47 6.25
C TYR A 86 -2.09 -13.15 4.75
N LEU A 87 -0.94 -12.65 4.32
CA LEU A 87 -0.61 -12.48 2.90
C LEU A 87 -0.65 -13.82 2.16
N ALA A 88 -0.01 -14.86 2.70
CA ALA A 88 -0.01 -16.20 2.13
C ALA A 88 -1.44 -16.75 2.00
N TYR A 89 -2.30 -16.52 3.00
CA TYR A 89 -3.71 -16.92 2.94
C TYR A 89 -4.44 -16.33 1.73
N PHE A 90 -4.20 -15.06 1.37
CA PHE A 90 -4.84 -14.42 0.21
C PHE A 90 -4.17 -14.74 -1.15
N LEU A 91 -2.93 -15.22 -1.13
CA LEU A 91 -2.22 -15.66 -2.33
C LEU A 91 -2.52 -17.13 -2.67
N ASP A 92 -2.98 -17.91 -1.71
CA ASP A 92 -3.32 -19.32 -1.89
C ASP A 92 -4.77 -19.49 -2.35
N GLY A 93 -4.96 -19.64 -3.67
CA GLY A 93 -6.28 -19.80 -4.28
C GLY A 93 -7.07 -21.03 -3.81
N SER A 94 -6.45 -21.97 -3.09
CA SER A 94 -7.14 -23.11 -2.46
C SER A 94 -7.82 -22.76 -1.14
N LYS A 95 -7.48 -21.62 -0.52
CA LYS A 95 -8.03 -21.19 0.76
C LYS A 95 -9.44 -20.60 0.61
N PRO A 96 -10.30 -20.70 1.65
CA PRO A 96 -11.69 -20.26 1.59
C PRO A 96 -11.87 -18.73 1.76
N HIS A 97 -11.05 -17.90 1.09
CA HIS A 97 -11.26 -16.45 1.04
C HIS A 97 -12.19 -16.00 -0.10
N GLY A 98 -12.46 -16.87 -1.07
CA GLY A 98 -13.42 -16.63 -2.16
C GLY A 98 -12.89 -15.83 -3.34
N LEU A 99 -11.57 -15.60 -3.43
CA LEU A 99 -10.95 -14.94 -4.58
C LEU A 99 -10.45 -15.92 -5.64
N GLY A 100 -10.36 -17.22 -5.31
CA GLY A 100 -9.63 -18.18 -6.12
C GLY A 100 -8.20 -17.70 -6.35
N THR A 101 -7.68 -17.86 -7.57
CA THR A 101 -6.32 -17.44 -7.94
C THR A 101 -6.17 -15.94 -8.24
N ARG A 102 -7.27 -15.19 -8.31
CA ARG A 102 -7.30 -13.83 -8.89
C ARG A 102 -6.30 -12.85 -8.28
N TYR A 103 -6.08 -12.93 -6.97
CA TYR A 103 -5.12 -12.05 -6.31
C TYR A 103 -3.67 -12.39 -6.65
N LEU A 104 -3.33 -13.70 -6.70
CA LEU A 104 -2.03 -14.17 -7.17
C LEU A 104 -1.83 -13.85 -8.65
N ASP A 105 -2.83 -14.06 -9.51
CA ASP A 105 -2.80 -13.70 -10.93
C ASP A 105 -2.49 -12.22 -11.14
N ALA A 106 -3.18 -11.35 -10.39
CA ALA A 106 -2.97 -9.92 -10.46
C ALA A 106 -1.59 -9.50 -9.93
N LEU A 107 -1.07 -10.18 -8.90
CA LEU A 107 0.30 -9.97 -8.41
C LEU A 107 1.34 -10.37 -9.47
N LEU A 108 1.20 -11.54 -10.10
CA LEU A 108 2.10 -11.97 -11.16
C LEU A 108 2.06 -11.01 -12.35
N ALA A 109 0.87 -10.55 -12.75
CA ALA A 109 0.72 -9.54 -13.80
C ALA A 109 1.43 -8.21 -13.45
N PHE A 110 1.30 -7.72 -12.21
CA PHE A 110 2.05 -6.55 -11.73
C PHE A 110 3.57 -6.76 -11.80
N LEU A 111 4.03 -7.98 -11.54
CA LEU A 111 5.44 -8.36 -11.68
C LEU A 111 5.88 -8.55 -13.13
N ARG A 112 4.94 -8.48 -14.10
CA ARG A 112 5.11 -8.76 -15.54
C ARG A 112 5.44 -10.22 -15.83
N ILE A 113 4.90 -11.11 -15.02
CA ILE A 113 4.99 -12.57 -15.18
C ILE A 113 3.66 -13.04 -15.77
N THR A 114 3.71 -13.72 -16.91
CA THR A 114 2.51 -14.12 -17.68
C THR A 114 2.62 -15.58 -18.11
N GLY A 115 1.48 -16.23 -18.37
CA GLY A 115 1.45 -17.62 -18.86
C GLY A 115 1.71 -18.66 -17.78
N ILE A 116 1.59 -18.28 -16.51
CA ILE A 116 1.73 -19.18 -15.36
C ILE A 116 0.35 -19.70 -14.98
N ASP A 117 0.22 -21.02 -14.83
CA ASP A 117 -0.95 -21.64 -14.22
C ASP A 117 -0.86 -21.54 -12.69
N THR A 118 -1.70 -20.68 -12.13
CA THR A 118 -1.79 -20.43 -10.69
C THR A 118 -2.78 -21.35 -9.98
N TYR A 119 -3.56 -22.15 -10.71
CA TYR A 119 -4.53 -23.07 -10.11
C TYR A 119 -3.85 -24.19 -9.31
N GLN A 120 -2.65 -24.58 -9.72
CA GLN A 120 -1.80 -25.57 -9.05
C GLN A 120 -0.73 -24.91 -8.15
N ALA A 121 -0.88 -23.63 -7.83
CA ALA A 121 0.08 -22.93 -6.99
C ALA A 121 0.12 -23.54 -5.58
N ILE A 122 1.33 -23.81 -5.10
CA ILE A 122 1.57 -24.22 -3.72
C ILE A 122 2.14 -23.03 -2.97
N VAL A 123 1.43 -22.57 -1.93
CA VAL A 123 1.85 -21.45 -1.08
C VAL A 123 2.25 -21.98 0.30
N GLU A 124 3.49 -21.73 0.69
CA GLU A 124 4.06 -22.17 1.95
C GLU A 124 4.57 -20.97 2.75
N THR A 125 4.29 -20.95 4.06
CA THR A 125 4.80 -19.94 4.99
C THR A 125 6.00 -20.49 5.75
N GLU A 126 6.95 -19.61 6.12
CA GLU A 126 8.16 -19.99 6.88
C GLU A 126 8.92 -21.17 6.24
N LYS A 127 9.02 -21.15 4.90
CA LYS A 127 9.61 -22.25 4.13
C LYS A 127 11.11 -22.31 4.36
N TRP A 128 11.60 -23.48 4.78
CA TRP A 128 13.03 -23.74 4.85
C TRP A 128 13.67 -23.73 3.46
N LEU A 129 14.62 -22.82 3.25
CA LEU A 129 15.37 -22.65 2.00
C LEU A 129 16.60 -23.55 1.92
N GLY A 130 17.15 -23.94 3.08
CA GLY A 130 18.43 -24.60 3.17
C GLY A 130 19.27 -24.06 4.33
N GLN A 131 20.55 -24.41 4.32
CA GLN A 131 21.54 -23.91 5.26
C GLN A 131 22.78 -23.42 4.51
N ILE A 132 23.45 -22.42 5.07
CA ILE A 132 24.75 -21.96 4.60
C ILE A 132 25.83 -22.24 5.65
N PRO A 133 27.12 -22.34 5.26
CA PRO A 133 28.22 -22.35 6.21
C PRO A 133 28.19 -21.09 7.10
N GLY A 134 28.43 -21.26 8.40
CA GLY A 134 28.60 -20.16 9.34
C GLY A 134 29.93 -20.26 10.07
N LYS A 135 30.28 -19.22 10.83
CA LYS A 135 31.59 -19.13 11.54
C LYS A 135 31.85 -20.30 12.49
N SER A 136 30.84 -20.69 13.26
CA SER A 136 30.91 -21.75 14.28
C SER A 136 29.94 -22.90 14.03
N LYS A 137 28.79 -22.61 13.40
CA LYS A 137 27.77 -23.58 13.03
C LYS A 137 27.04 -23.13 11.76
N PRO A 138 26.43 -24.05 10.99
CA PRO A 138 25.58 -23.70 9.86
C PRO A 138 24.45 -22.74 10.25
N VAL A 139 24.02 -21.93 9.30
CA VAL A 139 22.90 -20.97 9.46
C VAL A 139 21.73 -21.43 8.61
N SER A 140 20.65 -21.88 9.26
CA SER A 140 19.39 -22.21 8.59
C SER A 140 18.69 -20.95 8.08
N CYS A 141 18.12 -21.03 6.88
CA CYS A 141 17.42 -19.94 6.23
C CYS A 141 15.95 -20.31 6.02
N TYR A 142 15.03 -19.43 6.43
CA TYR A 142 13.58 -19.62 6.31
C TYR A 142 12.99 -18.38 5.65
N CYS A 143 12.27 -18.54 4.53
CA CYS A 143 11.61 -17.45 3.85
C CYS A 143 10.18 -17.31 4.34
N ASP A 144 9.70 -16.08 4.50
CA ASP A 144 8.36 -15.82 5.03
C ASP A 144 7.25 -16.45 4.20
N VAL A 145 7.29 -16.29 2.87
CA VAL A 145 6.34 -16.93 1.94
C VAL A 145 7.08 -17.44 0.71
N VAL A 146 6.78 -18.67 0.29
CA VAL A 146 7.25 -19.26 -0.96
C VAL A 146 6.05 -19.76 -1.76
N ILE A 147 5.99 -19.39 -3.03
CA ILE A 147 4.94 -19.81 -3.96
C ILE A 147 5.57 -20.58 -5.11
N THR A 148 5.12 -21.80 -5.34
CA THR A 148 5.58 -22.63 -6.46
C THR A 148 4.47 -22.78 -7.48
N CYS A 149 4.71 -22.36 -8.72
CA CYS A 149 3.79 -22.49 -9.85
C CYS A 149 4.51 -23.18 -11.01
N GLY A 150 4.44 -24.51 -11.09
CA GLY A 150 5.16 -25.28 -12.10
C GLY A 150 6.68 -25.08 -12.01
N ASP A 151 7.28 -24.43 -13.02
CA ASP A 151 8.71 -24.12 -13.05
C ASP A 151 9.09 -22.76 -12.46
N LEU A 152 8.12 -21.94 -12.05
CA LEU A 152 8.35 -20.68 -11.36
C LEU A 152 8.31 -20.89 -9.83
N VAL A 153 9.26 -20.28 -9.13
CA VAL A 153 9.25 -20.14 -7.67
C VAL A 153 9.39 -18.68 -7.28
N LEU A 154 8.39 -18.17 -6.56
CA LEU A 154 8.37 -16.83 -5.99
C LEU A 154 8.72 -16.89 -4.51
N PHE A 155 9.72 -16.12 -4.09
CA PHE A 155 10.10 -15.93 -2.69
C PHE A 155 9.68 -14.54 -2.25
N ILE A 156 9.00 -14.42 -1.12
CA ILE A 156 8.62 -13.14 -0.52
C ILE A 156 9.18 -13.12 0.89
N GLU A 157 10.10 -12.18 1.14
CA GLU A 157 10.55 -11.82 2.48
C GLU A 157 9.85 -10.52 2.87
N ASN A 158 9.10 -10.55 3.97
CA ASN A 158 8.28 -9.44 4.45
C ASN A 158 8.95 -8.78 5.66
N LYS A 159 9.21 -7.47 5.56
CA LYS A 159 9.80 -6.68 6.65
C LYS A 159 8.96 -5.47 6.97
N ILE A 160 8.66 -5.31 8.26
CA ILE A 160 7.71 -4.30 8.73
C ILE A 160 8.45 -3.16 9.44
N LYS A 161 9.07 -3.45 10.61
CA LYS A 161 9.80 -2.46 11.42
C LYS A 161 11.31 -2.68 11.36
N SER A 162 11.73 -3.92 11.15
CA SER A 162 13.14 -4.31 11.22
C SER A 162 13.83 -4.23 9.86
N GLY A 163 15.13 -3.93 9.85
CA GLY A 163 15.98 -4.13 8.68
C GLY A 163 16.23 -5.62 8.42
N GLU A 164 17.16 -5.94 7.53
CA GLU A 164 17.60 -7.34 7.36
C GLU A 164 18.15 -7.89 8.68
N SER A 165 17.72 -9.10 9.07
CA SER A 165 18.15 -9.74 10.31
C SER A 165 19.64 -10.12 10.25
N ALA A 166 20.42 -9.61 11.20
CA ALA A 166 21.80 -10.03 11.40
C ALA A 166 21.86 -11.46 11.97
N SER A 167 22.91 -12.20 11.65
CA SER A 167 23.20 -13.50 12.28
C SER A 167 24.55 -13.40 13.00
N PRO A 168 24.66 -13.81 14.28
CA PRO A 168 25.96 -13.80 14.96
C PRO A 168 26.96 -14.78 14.31
N ASN A 169 26.46 -15.75 13.52
CA ASN A 169 27.27 -16.78 12.86
C ASN A 169 27.56 -16.46 11.39
N SER A 170 27.19 -15.28 10.88
CA SER A 170 27.47 -14.88 9.49
C SER A 170 27.56 -13.36 9.36
N GLU A 171 28.57 -12.86 8.65
CA GLU A 171 28.70 -11.44 8.32
C GLU A 171 27.84 -11.04 7.11
N ALA A 172 27.30 -12.02 6.37
CA ALA A 172 26.43 -11.78 5.25
C ALA A 172 25.06 -11.26 5.72
N SER A 173 24.48 -10.33 4.96
CA SER A 173 23.12 -9.85 5.19
C SER A 173 22.09 -10.96 4.96
N GLN A 174 20.88 -10.82 5.51
CA GLN A 174 19.87 -11.88 5.47
C GLN A 174 19.57 -12.35 4.05
N LEU A 175 19.33 -11.41 3.13
CA LEU A 175 18.96 -11.72 1.76
C LEU A 175 20.12 -12.37 0.99
N ARG A 176 21.39 -12.03 1.29
CA ARG A 176 22.56 -12.73 0.74
C ARG A 176 22.63 -14.19 1.19
N ARG A 177 22.35 -14.46 2.47
CA ARG A 177 22.29 -15.83 2.99
C ARG A 177 21.21 -16.64 2.26
N TYR A 178 20.10 -15.99 1.92
CA TYR A 178 19.01 -16.64 1.18
C TYR A 178 19.39 -16.93 -0.26
N ASP A 179 20.06 -16.00 -0.94
CA ASP A 179 20.58 -16.25 -2.29
C ASP A 179 21.52 -17.46 -2.33
N GLU A 180 22.40 -17.60 -1.34
CA GLU A 180 23.28 -18.77 -1.20
C GLU A 180 22.51 -20.05 -0.90
N ALA A 181 21.56 -20.02 0.05
CA ALA A 181 20.73 -21.17 0.39
C ALA A 181 19.88 -21.63 -0.81
N ILE A 182 19.28 -20.70 -1.56
CA ILE A 182 18.48 -20.99 -2.75
C ILE A 182 19.36 -21.62 -3.83
N ARG A 183 20.56 -21.07 -4.08
CA ARG A 183 21.50 -21.61 -5.07
C ARG A 183 21.97 -23.03 -4.72
N GLY A 184 22.16 -23.30 -3.43
CA GLY A 184 22.60 -24.61 -2.93
C GLY A 184 21.50 -25.66 -2.83
N ASN A 185 20.23 -25.29 -3.05
CA ASN A 185 19.11 -26.21 -2.86
C ASN A 185 18.69 -26.88 -4.19
N PRO A 186 18.80 -28.21 -4.32
CA PRO A 186 18.44 -28.92 -5.55
C PRO A 186 16.98 -28.75 -5.97
N LEU A 187 16.07 -28.45 -5.05
CA LEU A 187 14.66 -28.20 -5.35
C LEU A 187 14.45 -26.98 -6.26
N PHE A 188 15.41 -26.04 -6.27
CA PHE A 188 15.31 -24.78 -7.00
C PHE A 188 16.28 -24.68 -8.20
N ALA A 189 17.15 -25.68 -8.42
CA ALA A 189 18.28 -25.59 -9.34
C ALA A 189 17.92 -25.36 -10.83
N ASN A 190 16.70 -25.71 -11.24
CA ASN A 190 16.20 -25.57 -12.61
C ASN A 190 14.89 -24.78 -12.69
N LYS A 191 14.60 -23.97 -11.68
CA LYS A 191 13.37 -23.18 -11.61
C LYS A 191 13.64 -21.74 -12.02
N GLU A 192 12.65 -21.08 -12.58
CA GLU A 192 12.63 -19.62 -12.68
C GLU A 192 12.43 -19.03 -11.28
N LEU A 193 13.31 -18.13 -10.84
CA LEU A 193 13.34 -17.67 -9.46
C LEU A 193 13.05 -16.17 -9.40
N VAL A 194 11.93 -15.80 -8.78
CA VAL A 194 11.58 -14.40 -8.51
C VAL A 194 11.66 -14.16 -7.01
N ARG A 195 12.36 -13.11 -6.60
CA ARG A 195 12.59 -12.78 -5.19
C ARG A 195 12.07 -11.39 -4.90
N ILE A 196 11.17 -11.29 -3.93
CA ILE A 196 10.51 -10.06 -3.51
C ILE A 196 10.95 -9.71 -2.10
N PHE A 197 11.43 -8.49 -1.93
CA PHE A 197 11.62 -7.88 -0.63
C PHE A 197 10.46 -6.92 -0.38
N LEU A 198 9.47 -7.42 0.37
CA LEU A 198 8.24 -6.71 0.66
C LEU A 198 8.44 -5.85 1.91
N THR A 199 8.23 -4.54 1.79
CA THR A 199 8.30 -3.59 2.91
C THR A 199 7.17 -2.57 2.82
N PRO A 200 6.80 -1.84 3.89
CA PRO A 200 5.79 -0.79 3.79
C PRO A 200 6.07 0.23 2.68
N GLY A 201 7.33 0.64 2.52
CA GLY A 201 7.75 1.68 1.56
C GLY A 201 8.38 1.18 0.26
N GLY A 202 8.45 -0.13 0.01
CA GLY A 202 9.05 -0.68 -1.21
C GLY A 202 10.56 -0.48 -1.32
N ARG A 203 11.27 -0.43 -0.18
CA ARG A 203 12.72 -0.23 -0.15
C ARG A 203 13.43 -1.37 -0.88
N GLU A 204 14.36 -1.03 -1.77
CA GLU A 204 15.28 -2.01 -2.37
C GLU A 204 16.44 -2.37 -1.43
N SER A 205 16.96 -3.59 -1.52
CA SER A 205 18.20 -3.96 -0.83
C SER A 205 19.40 -3.68 -1.72
N SER A 206 20.17 -2.64 -1.39
CA SER A 206 21.43 -2.32 -2.08
C SER A 206 22.48 -3.44 -1.98
N ARG A 207 22.34 -4.34 -0.99
CA ARG A 207 23.26 -5.45 -0.75
C ARG A 207 22.86 -6.73 -1.48
N SER A 208 21.63 -6.81 -1.98
CA SER A 208 21.02 -8.01 -2.53
C SER A 208 20.19 -7.66 -3.78
N PRO A 209 20.83 -7.32 -4.91
CA PRO A 209 20.17 -6.77 -6.09
C PRO A 209 19.20 -7.76 -6.78
N ASN A 210 19.28 -9.04 -6.45
CA ASN A 210 18.36 -10.06 -6.96
C ASN A 210 16.96 -9.98 -6.32
N TRP A 211 16.80 -9.19 -5.26
CA TRP A 211 15.55 -9.02 -4.52
C TRP A 211 14.87 -7.72 -4.94
N ARG A 212 13.75 -7.83 -5.65
CA ARG A 212 12.96 -6.69 -6.09
C ARG A 212 12.21 -6.09 -4.91
N GLY A 213 12.36 -4.78 -4.71
CA GLY A 213 11.55 -4.03 -3.74
C GLY A 213 10.08 -3.99 -4.17
N VAL A 214 9.18 -4.37 -3.27
CA VAL A 214 7.73 -4.22 -3.44
C VAL A 214 7.17 -3.56 -2.18
N SER A 215 6.27 -2.60 -2.36
CA SER A 215 5.62 -1.89 -1.26
C SER A 215 4.28 -2.53 -0.86
N TYR A 216 3.82 -2.27 0.37
CA TYR A 216 2.42 -2.60 0.72
C TYR A 216 1.44 -1.81 -0.15
N GLY A 217 1.80 -0.58 -0.55
CA GLY A 217 1.04 0.22 -1.51
C GLY A 217 0.85 -0.46 -2.87
N ASP A 218 1.87 -1.18 -3.35
CA ASP A 218 1.78 -1.96 -4.60
C ASP A 218 0.79 -3.11 -4.45
N LEU A 219 0.86 -3.87 -3.34
CA LEU A 219 -0.09 -4.96 -3.05
C LEU A 219 -1.53 -4.46 -2.90
N ILE A 220 -1.71 -3.27 -2.31
CA ILE A 220 -3.01 -2.59 -2.23
C ILE A 220 -3.50 -2.21 -3.62
N GLY A 221 -2.63 -1.64 -4.47
CA GLY A 221 -2.96 -1.31 -5.85
C GLY A 221 -3.43 -2.53 -6.66
N VAL A 222 -2.72 -3.66 -6.52
CA VAL A 222 -3.12 -4.96 -7.09
C VAL A 222 -4.52 -5.36 -6.61
N GLY A 223 -4.75 -5.28 -5.30
CA GLY A 223 -6.04 -5.67 -4.70
C GLY A 223 -7.21 -4.77 -5.11
N ILE A 224 -6.98 -3.46 -5.25
CA ILE A 224 -7.97 -2.52 -5.78
C ILE A 224 -8.34 -2.88 -7.22
N GLY A 225 -7.35 -3.29 -8.04
CA GLY A 225 -7.63 -3.83 -9.38
C GLY A 225 -8.59 -5.02 -9.32
N VAL A 226 -8.29 -6.00 -8.48
CA VAL A 226 -9.14 -7.19 -8.29
C VAL A 226 -10.55 -6.84 -7.78
N LEU A 227 -10.71 -5.84 -6.93
CA LEU A 227 -12.02 -5.35 -6.48
C LEU A 227 -12.85 -4.74 -7.62
N ARG A 228 -12.18 -4.06 -8.57
CA ARG A 228 -12.81 -3.36 -9.70
C ARG A 228 -13.18 -4.28 -10.86
N ASP A 229 -12.39 -5.32 -11.11
CA ASP A 229 -12.63 -6.27 -12.19
C ASP A 229 -13.94 -7.06 -12.03
N GLY A 230 -14.55 -7.02 -10.85
CA GLY A 230 -15.89 -7.55 -10.60
C GLY A 230 -15.94 -9.08 -10.52
N GLY A 231 -17.14 -9.65 -10.51
CA GLY A 231 -17.34 -11.10 -10.41
C GLY A 231 -16.93 -11.76 -9.09
N LEU A 232 -16.59 -10.96 -8.06
CA LEU A 232 -16.42 -11.42 -6.68
C LEU A 232 -17.77 -11.49 -5.98
N SER A 233 -17.97 -12.51 -5.15
CA SER A 233 -19.09 -12.53 -4.20
C SER A 233 -18.95 -11.40 -3.18
N THR A 234 -20.05 -11.00 -2.54
CA THR A 234 -20.03 -9.98 -1.48
C THR A 234 -19.04 -10.35 -0.38
N THR A 235 -19.03 -11.61 0.06
CA THR A 235 -18.09 -12.10 1.08
C THR A 235 -16.63 -12.01 0.63
N ALA A 236 -16.32 -12.40 -0.61
CA ALA A 236 -14.96 -12.34 -1.14
C ALA A 236 -14.47 -10.89 -1.25
N ARG A 237 -15.35 -9.98 -1.69
CA ARG A 237 -15.09 -8.54 -1.75
C ARG A 237 -14.77 -7.98 -0.36
N GLU A 238 -15.56 -8.32 0.65
CA GLU A 238 -15.35 -7.84 2.02
C GLU A 238 -14.08 -8.43 2.66
N ASN A 239 -13.78 -9.71 2.41
CA ASN A 239 -12.53 -10.33 2.86
C ASN A 239 -11.31 -9.61 2.27
N LEU A 240 -11.31 -9.38 0.95
CA LEU A 240 -10.22 -8.67 0.29
C LEU A 240 -10.10 -7.24 0.84
N LYS A 241 -11.20 -6.49 0.96
CA LYS A 241 -11.17 -5.14 1.54
C LYS A 241 -10.52 -5.11 2.92
N ARG A 242 -10.91 -6.02 3.83
CA ARG A 242 -10.31 -6.09 5.18
C ARG A 242 -8.81 -6.31 5.13
N PHE A 243 -8.37 -7.23 4.29
CA PHE A 243 -6.94 -7.48 4.08
C PHE A 243 -6.20 -6.25 3.54
N LEU A 244 -6.75 -5.56 2.55
CA LEU A 244 -6.12 -4.36 2.01
C LEU A 244 -6.12 -3.20 3.02
N ILE A 245 -7.14 -3.10 3.86
CA ILE A 245 -7.18 -2.15 4.98
C ILE A 245 -6.10 -2.51 6.02
N ASP A 246 -5.94 -3.79 6.39
CA ASP A 246 -4.85 -4.26 7.27
C ASP A 246 -3.48 -3.89 6.69
N LEU A 247 -3.26 -4.06 5.38
CA LEU A 247 -2.01 -3.63 4.73
C LEU A 247 -1.84 -2.10 4.74
N SER A 248 -2.92 -1.35 4.54
CA SER A 248 -2.89 0.11 4.42
C SER A 248 -2.67 0.79 5.76
N LEU A 249 -3.33 0.32 6.80
CA LEU A 249 -3.16 0.81 8.16
C LEU A 249 -1.87 0.25 8.75
N GLY A 250 -1.53 -0.96 8.31
CA GLY A 250 -0.35 -1.67 8.71
C GLY A 250 -0.35 -1.97 10.22
N PRO A 251 0.73 -2.58 10.69
CA PRO A 251 1.05 -2.73 12.10
C PRO A 251 1.59 -1.45 12.75
N LEU A 252 1.29 -0.29 12.15
CA LEU A 252 1.88 0.99 12.49
C LEU A 252 0.96 1.74 13.44
N ASP A 253 1.54 2.32 14.49
CA ASP A 253 0.84 2.96 15.60
C ASP A 253 0.00 4.19 15.22
N ARG A 254 -0.16 4.51 13.92
CA ARG A 254 -0.67 5.80 13.43
C ARG A 254 -2.07 5.76 12.80
N ALA A 255 -2.58 4.59 12.45
CA ALA A 255 -3.54 4.53 11.36
C ALA A 255 -5.02 4.66 11.77
N GLU A 256 -5.39 4.28 13.00
CA GLU A 256 -6.77 4.48 13.51
C GLU A 256 -7.04 5.97 13.77
N ASP A 257 -6.09 6.67 14.39
CA ASP A 257 -6.14 8.12 14.61
C ASP A 257 -6.24 8.89 13.29
N GLU A 258 -5.61 8.39 12.21
CA GLU A 258 -5.66 9.02 10.89
C GLU A 258 -7.06 8.96 10.26
N ILE A 259 -7.79 7.86 10.41
CA ILE A 259 -9.18 7.76 9.94
C ILE A 259 -10.07 8.70 10.73
N GLN A 260 -9.97 8.67 12.06
CA GLN A 260 -10.75 9.54 12.93
C GLN A 260 -10.48 11.02 12.59
N THR A 261 -9.21 11.39 12.40
CA THR A 261 -8.80 12.72 11.95
C THR A 261 -9.45 13.08 10.61
N MET A 262 -9.48 12.17 9.63
CA MET A 262 -10.13 12.42 8.34
C MET A 262 -11.65 12.62 8.48
N VAL A 263 -12.31 11.87 9.35
CA VAL A 263 -13.75 12.02 9.64
C VAL A 263 -14.03 13.39 10.25
N GLU A 264 -13.26 13.81 11.25
CA GLU A 264 -13.41 15.12 11.89
C GLU A 264 -13.18 16.27 10.89
N LEU A 265 -12.14 16.15 10.05
CA LEU A 265 -11.86 17.12 9.01
C LEU A 265 -12.97 17.17 7.93
N ALA A 266 -13.55 16.02 7.57
CA ALA A 266 -14.67 15.97 6.65
C ALA A 266 -15.94 16.62 7.24
N GLN A 267 -16.23 16.40 8.53
CA GLN A 267 -17.34 17.05 9.22
C GLN A 267 -17.16 18.58 9.22
N ALA A 268 -15.98 19.07 9.59
CA ALA A 268 -15.66 20.49 9.55
C ALA A 268 -15.76 21.07 8.14
N ALA A 269 -15.25 20.37 7.13
CA ALA A 269 -15.23 20.82 5.74
C ALA A 269 -16.62 20.87 5.07
N THR A 270 -17.58 20.07 5.56
CA THR A 270 -18.94 19.96 5.02
C THR A 270 -19.99 20.80 5.75
N GLY A 271 -19.64 21.37 6.91
CA GLY A 271 -20.51 22.23 7.71
C GLY A 271 -20.90 23.54 7.01
N SER A 272 -22.03 24.13 7.43
CA SER A 272 -22.57 25.39 6.88
C SER A 272 -21.64 26.60 7.07
N GLY A 273 -20.66 26.52 7.97
CA GLY A 273 -19.62 27.52 8.22
C GLY A 273 -18.19 27.07 7.90
N ALA A 274 -18.01 26.03 7.08
CA ALA A 274 -16.69 25.44 6.82
C ALA A 274 -15.64 26.48 6.36
N HIS A 275 -14.51 26.56 7.05
CA HIS A 275 -13.42 27.48 6.70
C HIS A 275 -12.53 26.91 5.58
N PHE A 276 -11.80 27.81 4.91
CA PHE A 276 -10.81 27.44 3.89
C PHE A 276 -9.81 26.41 4.42
N THR A 277 -9.35 26.61 5.65
CA THR A 277 -8.38 25.73 6.32
C THR A 277 -8.91 24.33 6.55
N ASP A 278 -10.19 24.15 6.84
CA ASP A 278 -10.78 22.83 7.12
C ASP A 278 -10.82 22.00 5.84
N ARG A 279 -11.27 22.62 4.75
CA ARG A 279 -11.31 21.99 3.42
C ARG A 279 -9.92 21.67 2.90
N LEU A 280 -8.95 22.58 3.08
CA LEU A 280 -7.58 22.33 2.68
C LEU A 280 -6.95 21.18 3.49
N ARG A 281 -7.16 21.15 4.80
CA ARG A 281 -6.65 20.07 5.67
C ARG A 281 -7.30 18.73 5.33
N PHE A 282 -8.59 18.71 5.02
CA PHE A 282 -9.28 17.51 4.55
C PHE A 282 -8.67 17.00 3.23
N ASP A 283 -8.51 17.86 2.22
CA ASP A 283 -7.91 17.47 0.94
C ASP A 283 -6.47 16.96 1.10
N GLN A 284 -5.68 17.58 1.99
CA GLN A 284 -4.34 17.12 2.33
C GLN A 284 -4.33 15.77 3.06
N ALA A 285 -5.29 15.53 3.96
CA ALA A 285 -5.43 14.25 4.64
C ALA A 285 -5.84 13.14 3.67
N VAL A 286 -6.83 13.40 2.82
CA VAL A 286 -7.27 12.50 1.75
C VAL A 286 -6.13 12.20 0.77
N GLY A 287 -5.36 13.22 0.37
CA GLY A 287 -4.22 13.05 -0.53
C GLY A 287 -3.13 12.16 0.05
N ARG A 288 -2.78 12.36 1.32
CA ARG A 288 -1.80 11.53 2.04
C ARG A 288 -2.27 10.08 2.20
N ASN A 289 -3.58 9.88 2.38
CA ASN A 289 -4.20 8.58 2.63
C ASN A 289 -4.97 8.04 1.43
N SER A 290 -4.56 8.39 0.20
CA SER A 290 -5.34 8.13 -1.00
C SER A 290 -5.67 6.64 -1.23
N LEU A 291 -4.77 5.72 -0.88
CA LEU A 291 -5.02 4.28 -0.99
C LEU A 291 -6.10 3.81 -0.01
N LEU A 292 -5.98 4.18 1.27
CA LEU A 292 -6.97 3.88 2.30
C LEU A 292 -8.33 4.47 1.95
N VAL A 293 -8.36 5.73 1.53
CA VAL A 293 -9.57 6.42 1.09
C VAL A 293 -10.18 5.69 -0.09
N ASN A 294 -9.39 5.33 -1.11
CA ASN A 294 -9.91 4.54 -2.23
C ASN A 294 -10.55 3.24 -1.72
N LEU A 295 -9.89 2.50 -0.82
CA LEU A 295 -10.44 1.26 -0.25
C LEU A 295 -11.77 1.48 0.48
N LEU A 296 -11.88 2.53 1.29
CA LEU A 296 -13.11 2.88 2.01
C LEU A 296 -14.24 3.31 1.05
N MET A 297 -13.88 3.90 -0.07
CA MET A 297 -14.80 4.37 -1.10
C MET A 297 -15.10 3.29 -2.16
N GLU A 298 -14.34 2.20 -2.22
CA GLU A 298 -14.67 1.04 -3.05
C GLU A 298 -15.86 0.32 -2.40
N GLY A 299 -17.01 0.33 -3.05
CA GLY A 299 -18.25 -0.30 -2.59
C GLY A 299 -19.40 0.13 -3.48
#